data_AF-A0A6N0BUY3-F1
#
_entry.id   AF-A0A6N0BUY3-F1
#
_cell.length_a   1.000
_cell.length_b   1.000
_cell.length_c   1.000
_cell.angle_alpha   90.00
_cell.angle_beta   90.00
_cell.angle_gamma   90.00
#
_symmetry.space_group_name_H-M   'P 1'
#
loop_
_entity.id
_entity.type
_entity.pdbx_description
1 polymer ?
#
loop_
_entity_poly.entity_id
_entity_poly.type
_entity_poly.pdbx_seq_one_letter_code
_entity_poly.pdbx_strand_id
1 'polypeptide(L)'
;MTPTLILAINIAAIAVMLLCLTTVYRLRSNIPGGVVGKQWGYLTSLVTLFTLGYFVTPFFTSLPPEIISLVVAMIFFFGAVYVLITVRLIYRIIEEMTR
;
A
#
# COMPACT_ATOMS: atom_id res chain seq x y z
N MET A 1 -7.12 -16.32 -21.38
CA MET A 1 -7.84 -15.77 -20.22
C MET A 1 -8.50 -14.48 -20.66
N THR A 2 -9.80 -14.30 -20.40
CA THR A 2 -10.61 -13.25 -21.03
C THR A 2 -10.29 -11.85 -20.47
N PRO A 3 -10.25 -10.80 -21.31
CA PRO A 3 -9.98 -9.43 -20.90
C PRO A 3 -10.96 -8.91 -19.82
N THR A 4 -12.16 -9.48 -19.75
CA THR A 4 -13.16 -9.21 -18.71
C THR A 4 -12.70 -9.61 -17.31
N LEU A 5 -11.97 -10.71 -17.17
CA LEU A 5 -11.45 -11.18 -15.88
C LEU A 5 -10.36 -10.24 -15.34
N ILE A 6 -9.46 -9.79 -16.22
CA ILE A 6 -8.39 -8.85 -15.87
C ILE A 6 -8.97 -7.52 -15.39
N LEU A 7 -9.99 -7.00 -16.10
CA LEU A 7 -10.70 -5.79 -15.69
C LEU A 7 -11.34 -5.95 -14.30
N ALA A 8 -12.02 -7.08 -14.06
CA ALA A 8 -12.67 -7.36 -12.77
C ALA A 8 -11.65 -7.42 -11.62
N ILE A 9 -10.49 -8.06 -11.83
CA ILE A 9 -9.40 -8.10 -10.84
C ILE A 9 -8.85 -6.70 -10.57
N ASN A 10 -8.63 -5.88 -11.60
CA ASN A 10 -8.14 -4.50 -11.42
C ASN A 10 -9.13 -3.65 -10.62
N ILE A 11 -10.42 -3.72 -10.92
CA ILE A 11 -11.47 -3.00 -10.18
C ILE A 11 -11.52 -3.48 -8.72
N ALA A 12 -11.49 -4.79 -8.48
CA ALA A 12 -11.48 -5.35 -7.14
C ALA A 12 -10.23 -4.92 -6.36
N ALA A 13 -9.06 -4.92 -7.00
CA ALA A 13 -7.82 -4.49 -6.38
C ALA A 13 -7.86 -3.00 -5.98
N ILE A 14 -8.37 -2.13 -6.85
CA ILE A 14 -8.57 -0.70 -6.54
C ILE A 14 -9.52 -0.55 -5.34
N ALA A 15 -10.63 -1.29 -5.32
CA ALA A 15 -11.59 -1.25 -4.21
C ALA A 15 -10.94 -1.66 -2.87
N VAL A 16 -10.19 -2.77 -2.84
CA VAL A 16 -9.45 -3.22 -1.66
C VAL A 16 -8.43 -2.15 -1.22
N MET A 17 -7.74 -1.53 -2.17
CA MET A 17 -6.73 -0.53 -1.87
C MET A 17 -7.33 0.76 -1.29
N LEU A 18 -8.52 1.15 -1.74
CA LEU A 18 -9.30 2.27 -1.16
C LEU A 18 -9.79 1.94 0.26
N LEU A 19 -10.22 0.69 0.51
CA LEU A 19 -10.57 0.25 1.86
C LEU A 19 -9.34 0.27 2.79
N CYS A 20 -8.18 -0.17 2.30
CA CYS A 20 -6.93 -0.09 3.05
C CYS A 20 -6.58 1.36 3.38
N LEU A 21 -6.65 2.26 2.38
CA LEU A 21 -6.37 3.68 2.53
C LEU A 21 -7.25 4.31 3.62
N THR A 22 -8.57 4.13 3.52
CA THR A 22 -9.52 4.68 4.50
C THR A 22 -9.28 4.12 5.90
N THR A 23 -8.98 2.82 6.01
CA THR A 23 -8.64 2.18 7.28
C THR A 23 -7.40 2.79 7.90
N VAL A 24 -6.31 2.97 7.13
CA VAL A 24 -5.04 3.50 7.66
C VAL A 24 -5.18 4.95 8.11
N TYR A 25 -5.93 5.77 7.38
CA TYR A 25 -6.25 7.15 7.79
C TYR A 25 -7.13 7.19 9.03
N ARG A 26 -8.16 6.32 9.13
CA ARG A 26 -9.05 6.26 10.28
C ARG A 26 -8.34 5.78 11.54
N LEU A 27 -7.46 4.79 11.42
CA LEU A 27 -6.71 4.26 12.56
C LEU A 27 -5.66 5.25 13.06
N ARG A 28 -5.20 6.20 12.23
CA ARG A 28 -4.19 7.19 12.62
C ARG A 28 -4.54 7.96 13.90
N SER A 29 -5.82 8.27 14.14
CA SER A 29 -6.25 8.97 15.36
C SER A 29 -6.22 8.10 16.62
N ASN A 30 -6.18 6.77 16.46
CA ASN A 30 -6.15 5.80 17.55
C ASN A 30 -4.73 5.31 17.88
N ILE A 31 -3.75 5.67 17.05
CA ILE A 31 -2.35 5.25 17.24
C ILE A 31 -1.71 6.17 18.29
N PRO A 32 -1.12 5.63 19.37
CA PRO A 32 -0.40 6.43 20.34
C PRO A 32 0.74 7.23 19.67
N GLY A 33 0.96 8.45 20.15
CA GLY A 33 2.01 9.33 19.66
C GLY A 33 3.42 8.75 19.89
N GLY A 34 4.43 9.45 19.39
CA GLY A 34 5.83 9.02 19.54
C GLY A 34 6.32 8.18 18.35
N VAL A 35 7.08 7.12 18.63
CA VAL A 35 7.81 6.40 17.58
C VAL A 35 6.92 5.47 16.75
N VAL A 36 5.84 4.92 17.35
CA VAL A 36 4.78 4.17 16.66
C VAL A 36 4.02 5.08 15.69
N GLY A 37 3.59 6.27 16.14
CA GLY A 37 2.92 7.27 15.29
C GLY A 37 3.76 7.72 14.08
N LYS A 38 5.09 7.89 14.25
CA LYS A 38 5.99 8.20 13.12
C LYS A 38 6.04 7.06 12.10
N GLN A 39 6.17 5.81 12.54
CA GLN A 39 6.16 4.64 11.64
C GLN A 39 4.80 4.47 10.94
N TRP A 40 3.70 4.73 11.64
CA TRP A 40 2.37 4.75 11.05
C TRP A 40 2.24 5.81 9.96
N GLY A 41 2.83 6.99 10.15
CA GLY A 41 2.88 8.03 9.12
C GLY A 41 3.57 7.57 7.84
N TYR A 42 4.73 6.90 7.95
CA TYR A 42 5.41 6.31 6.80
C TYR A 42 4.56 5.23 6.13
N LEU A 43 3.95 4.33 6.91
CA LEU A 43 3.04 3.30 6.39
C LEU A 43 1.87 3.93 5.62
N THR A 44 1.26 4.98 6.17
CA THR A 44 0.17 5.75 5.53
C THR A 44 0.60 6.35 4.20
N SER A 45 1.82 6.90 4.14
CA SER A 45 2.36 7.48 2.91
C SER A 45 2.59 6.42 1.82
N LEU A 46 3.10 5.24 2.19
CA LEU A 46 3.28 4.13 1.26
C LEU A 46 1.95 3.56 0.76
N VAL A 47 0.97 3.40 1.65
CA VAL A 47 -0.39 2.96 1.28
C VAL A 47 -1.01 3.94 0.29
N THR A 48 -0.84 5.25 0.51
CA THR A 48 -1.30 6.28 -0.42
C THR A 48 -0.61 6.16 -1.78
N LEU A 49 0.72 5.96 -1.79
CA LEU A 49 1.49 5.77 -3.03
C LEU A 49 1.01 4.52 -3.79
N PHE A 50 0.76 3.41 -3.10
CA PHE A 50 0.20 2.21 -3.73
C PHE A 50 -1.18 2.45 -4.30
N THR A 51 -2.07 3.12 -3.57
CA THR A 51 -3.39 3.45 -4.09
C THR A 51 -3.29 4.21 -5.41
N LEU A 52 -2.40 5.21 -5.51
CA LEU A 52 -2.15 5.92 -6.76
C LEU A 52 -1.63 4.99 -7.85
N GLY A 53 -0.70 4.08 -7.55
CA GLY A 53 -0.21 3.07 -8.49
C GLY A 53 -1.31 2.14 -9.01
N TYR A 54 -2.23 1.72 -8.14
CA TYR A 54 -3.37 0.88 -8.51
C TYR A 54 -4.36 1.60 -9.44
N PHE A 55 -4.50 2.93 -9.36
CA PHE A 55 -5.30 3.68 -10.32
C PHE A 55 -4.71 3.71 -11.74
N VAL A 56 -3.42 3.42 -11.89
CA VAL A 56 -2.76 3.36 -13.21
C VAL A 56 -2.97 2.00 -13.88
N THR A 57 -3.27 0.92 -13.14
CA THR A 57 -3.39 -0.44 -13.70
C THR A 57 -4.42 -0.62 -14.82
N PRO A 58 -5.58 0.08 -14.83
CA PRO A 58 -6.51 0.01 -15.96
C PRO A 58 -5.94 0.57 -17.27
N PHE A 59 -4.94 1.46 -17.19
CA PHE A 59 -4.32 2.11 -18.34
C PHE A 59 -3.08 1.36 -18.86
N PHE A 60 -2.68 0.24 -18.24
CA PHE A 60 -1.49 -0.51 -18.64
C PHE A 60 -1.54 -0.98 -20.10
N THR A 61 -2.73 -1.24 -20.66
CA THR A 61 -2.88 -1.63 -22.07
C THR A 61 -2.51 -0.52 -23.06
N SER A 62 -2.46 0.73 -22.61
CA SER A 62 -2.17 1.92 -23.42
C SER A 62 -0.76 2.47 -23.18
N LEU A 63 0.01 1.88 -22.27
CA LEU A 63 1.35 2.36 -21.91
C LEU A 63 2.45 1.51 -22.57
N PRO A 64 3.62 2.11 -22.88
CA PRO A 64 4.78 1.35 -23.36
C PRO A 64 5.24 0.29 -22.33
N PRO A 65 5.75 -0.87 -22.78
CA PRO A 65 6.21 -1.94 -21.89
C PRO A 65 7.26 -1.48 -20.88
N GLU A 66 8.17 -0.58 -21.26
CA GLU A 66 9.24 -0.07 -20.40
C GLU A 66 8.69 0.70 -19.20
N ILE A 67 7.61 1.46 -19.41
CA ILE A 67 6.92 2.22 -18.35
C ILE A 67 6.21 1.26 -17.40
N ILE A 68 5.56 0.21 -17.93
CA ILE A 68 4.91 -0.81 -17.11
C ILE A 68 5.96 -1.51 -16.23
N SER A 69 7.08 -1.93 -16.81
CA SER A 69 8.18 -2.56 -16.07
C SER A 69 8.73 -1.66 -14.97
N LEU A 70 8.91 -0.36 -15.24
CA LEU A 70 9.35 0.61 -14.25
C LEU A 70 8.35 0.75 -13.10
N VAL A 71 7.06 0.89 -13.40
CA VAL A 71 5.99 0.99 -12.39
C VAL A 71 5.94 -0.27 -11.54
N VAL A 72 6.01 -1.45 -12.15
CA VAL A 72 6.02 -2.74 -11.43
C VAL A 72 7.26 -2.85 -10.54
N ALA A 73 8.45 -2.48 -11.03
CA ALA A 73 9.67 -2.48 -10.24
C ALA A 73 9.58 -1.52 -9.03
N MET A 74 9.01 -0.33 -9.22
CA MET A 74 8.73 0.61 -8.14
C MET A 74 7.76 0.02 -7.12
N ILE A 75 6.66 -0.62 -7.56
CA ILE A 75 5.69 -1.28 -6.68
C ILE A 75 6.38 -2.37 -5.85
N PHE A 76 7.25 -3.18 -6.46
CA PHE A 76 8.01 -4.20 -5.74
C PHE A 76 8.98 -3.59 -4.72
N PHE A 77 9.72 -2.54 -5.09
CA PHE A 77 10.66 -1.87 -4.20
C PHE A 77 9.94 -1.23 -2.99
N PHE A 78 8.90 -0.43 -3.24
CA PHE A 78 8.09 0.13 -2.17
C PHE A 78 7.37 -0.96 -1.38
N GLY A 79 7.07 -2.11 -1.99
CA GLY A 79 6.45 -3.26 -1.34
C GLY A 79 7.37 -3.85 -0.28
N ALA A 80 8.65 -4.03 -0.62
CA ALA A 80 9.67 -4.46 0.34
C ALA A 80 9.83 -3.44 1.49
N VAL A 81 9.83 -2.14 1.18
CA VAL A 81 9.89 -1.08 2.21
C VAL A 81 8.66 -1.11 3.12
N TYR A 82 7.45 -1.31 2.56
CA TYR A 82 6.22 -1.43 3.31
C TYR A 82 6.26 -2.60 4.29
N VAL A 83 6.70 -3.77 3.83
CA VAL A 83 6.84 -4.97 4.68
C VAL A 83 7.83 -4.71 5.81
N LEU A 84 8.99 -4.11 5.53
CA LEU A 84 9.99 -3.76 6.54
C LEU A 84 9.41 -2.82 7.61
N ILE A 85 8.70 -1.77 7.20
CA ILE A 85 8.07 -0.82 8.14
C ILE A 85 7.00 -1.53 8.96
N THR A 86 6.18 -2.37 8.34
CA THR A 86 5.10 -3.10 9.00
C THR A 86 5.64 -4.05 10.06
N VAL A 87 6.68 -4.83 9.75
CA VAL A 87 7.33 -5.73 10.73
C VAL A 87 7.91 -4.94 11.90
N ARG A 88 8.59 -3.82 11.65
CA ARG A 88 9.14 -2.95 12.70
C ARG A 88 8.06 -2.33 13.57
N LEU A 89 6.93 -1.95 12.98
CA LEU A 89 5.80 -1.39 13.68
C LEU A 89 5.15 -2.44 14.58
N ILE A 90 4.88 -3.64 14.06
CA ILE A 90 4.32 -4.76 14.84
C ILE A 90 5.25 -5.11 16.00
N TYR A 91 6.55 -5.21 15.76
CA TYR A 91 7.55 -5.47 16.81
C TYR A 91 7.44 -4.43 17.94
N ARG A 92 7.39 -3.14 17.59
CA ARG A 92 7.29 -2.07 18.59
C ARG A 92 5.96 -2.10 19.34
N ILE A 93 4.85 -2.41 18.67
CA ILE A 93 3.55 -2.56 19.32
C ILE A 93 3.60 -3.70 20.35
N ILE A 94 4.18 -4.85 19.98
CA ILE A 94 4.32 -5.99 20.91
C ILE A 94 5.20 -5.61 22.10
N GLU A 95 6.30 -4.90 21.86
CA GLU A 95 7.21 -4.43 22.91
C GLU A 95 6.51 -3.47 23.89
N GLU A 96 5.69 -2.53 23.38
CA GLU A 96 4.93 -1.59 24.20
C GLU A 96 3.80 -2.27 25.00
N MET A 97 3.19 -3.34 24.49
CA MET A 97 2.11 -4.08 25.17
C MET A 97 2.63 -5.10 26.19
N THR A 98 3.91 -5.48 26.11
CA THR A 98 4.54 -6.44 27.04
C THR A 98 5.20 -5.75 28.24
N ARG A 99 5.44 -4.44 28.15
CA ARG A 99 5.94 -3.60 29.26
C ARG A 99 4.80 -3.08 30.13
#